data_AF-U7U9Z7-F1
#
_entry.id   AF-U7U9Z7-F1
#
_cell.length_a   1.000
_cell.length_b   1.000
_cell.length_c   1.000
_cell.angle_alpha   90.00
_cell.angle_beta   90.00
_cell.angle_gamma   90.00
#
_symmetry.space_group_name_H-M   'P 1'
#
loop_
_entity.id
_entity.type
_entity.pdbx_description
1 polymer ?
#
loop_
_entity_poly.entity_id
_entity_poly.type
_entity_poly.pdbx_seq_one_letter_code
_entity_poly.pdbx_strand_id
1 'polypeptide(L)'
;MKLEDSIEKIKGVGPKKAQVLKKLKIEKVEDLANYFPRSYEDMSQIKNLNQVFDGEKAALKLKVYEEPRFLYKNRLKMMTVPMTDGKDRADVTFF
;
A
#
# COMPACT_ATOMS: atom_id res chain seq x y z
N MET A 1 23.70 -12.51 13.55
CA MET A 1 22.89 -12.96 12.40
C MET A 1 23.82 -13.00 11.20
N LYS A 2 23.87 -14.12 10.49
CA LYS A 2 24.75 -14.37 9.34
C LYS A 2 23.93 -14.43 8.05
N LEU A 3 24.56 -14.23 6.89
CA LEU A 3 23.87 -14.29 5.59
C LEU A 3 23.32 -15.69 5.28
N GLU A 4 24.00 -16.71 5.78
CA GLU A 4 23.64 -18.12 5.63
C GLU A 4 22.48 -18.57 6.53
N ASP A 5 22.10 -17.75 7.51
CA ASP A 5 21.04 -18.11 8.45
C ASP A 5 19.70 -18.30 7.73
N SER A 6 18.89 -19.22 8.24
CA SER A 6 17.49 -19.37 7.79
C SER A 6 16.71 -18.07 7.98
N ILE A 7 15.84 -17.78 7.01
CA ILE A 7 14.98 -16.60 6.99
C ILE A 7 14.08 -16.48 8.23
N GLU A 8 13.78 -17.59 8.90
CA GLU A 8 12.99 -17.63 10.14
C GLU A 8 13.67 -16.98 11.34
N LYS A 9 15.00 -16.78 11.29
CA LYS A 9 15.71 -16.01 12.32
C LYS A 9 15.43 -14.51 12.24
N ILE A 10 14.85 -14.01 11.14
CA ILE A 10 14.48 -12.59 11.00
C ILE A 10 13.28 -12.28 11.88
N LYS A 11 13.43 -11.30 12.77
CA LYS A 11 12.33 -10.79 13.59
C LYS A 11 11.16 -10.36 12.68
N GLY A 12 9.99 -10.93 12.90
CA GLY A 12 8.79 -10.65 12.11
C GLY A 12 8.54 -11.62 10.95
N VAL A 13 9.44 -12.58 10.71
CA VAL A 13 9.24 -13.73 9.82
C VAL A 13 8.85 -14.95 10.65
N GLY A 14 7.55 -15.15 10.82
CA GLY A 14 7.01 -16.37 11.42
C GLY A 14 6.81 -17.50 10.39
N PRO A 15 6.38 -18.70 10.81
CA PRO A 15 6.27 -19.89 9.96
C PRO A 15 5.38 -19.67 8.72
N LYS A 16 4.28 -18.92 8.86
CA LYS A 16 3.40 -18.59 7.73
C LYS A 16 4.10 -17.73 6.67
N LYS A 17 4.90 -16.74 7.10
CA LYS A 17 5.65 -15.88 6.17
C LYS A 17 6.82 -16.62 5.55
N ALA A 18 7.51 -17.46 6.33
CA ALA A 18 8.59 -18.31 5.82
C ALA A 18 8.11 -19.24 4.70
N GLN A 19 6.91 -19.84 4.83
CA GLN A 19 6.31 -20.65 3.77
C GLN A 19 6.05 -19.85 2.48
N VAL A 20 5.60 -18.59 2.59
CA VAL A 20 5.39 -17.71 1.42
C VAL A 20 6.73 -17.33 0.77
N LEU A 21 7.73 -16.98 1.57
CA LEU A 21 9.09 -16.65 1.08
C LEU A 21 9.74 -17.87 0.41
N LYS A 22 9.53 -19.08 0.94
CA LYS A 22 10.01 -20.32 0.34
C LYS A 22 9.40 -20.57 -1.05
N LYS A 23 8.13 -20.20 -1.27
CA LYS A 23 7.51 -20.25 -2.63
C LYS A 23 8.18 -19.30 -3.61
N LEU A 24 8.78 -18.22 -3.12
CA LEU A 24 9.59 -17.27 -3.89
C LEU A 24 11.06 -17.69 -3.99
N LYS A 25 11.43 -18.90 -3.51
CA LYS A 25 12.80 -19.42 -3.43
C LYS A 25 13.73 -18.59 -2.52
N ILE A 26 13.16 -17.98 -1.48
CA ILE A 26 13.90 -17.22 -0.47
C ILE A 26 13.94 -18.07 0.81
N GLU A 27 15.11 -18.63 1.13
CA GLU A 27 15.30 -19.50 2.30
C GLU A 27 16.33 -18.94 3.29
N LYS A 28 17.30 -18.18 2.79
CA LYS A 28 18.37 -17.57 3.58
C LYS A 28 18.24 -16.05 3.65
N VAL A 29 18.94 -15.46 4.62
CA VAL A 29 19.04 -14.00 4.73
C VAL A 29 19.66 -13.37 3.47
N GLU A 30 20.64 -14.03 2.84
CA GLU A 30 21.24 -13.55 1.59
C GLU A 30 20.23 -13.49 0.42
N ASP A 31 19.34 -14.47 0.32
CA ASP A 31 18.34 -14.53 -0.75
C ASP A 31 17.40 -13.32 -0.66
N LEU A 32 16.98 -12.98 0.57
CA LEU A 32 16.13 -11.83 0.81
C LEU A 32 16.86 -10.51 0.56
N ALA A 33 18.14 -10.42 0.93
CA ALA A 33 18.94 -9.21 0.73
C ALA A 33 19.14 -8.89 -0.76
N ASN A 34 19.21 -9.93 -1.60
CA ASN A 34 19.33 -9.80 -3.05
C ASN A 34 17.96 -9.79 -3.78
N TYR A 35 16.86 -9.91 -3.05
CA TYR A 35 15.52 -9.86 -3.62
C TYR A 35 15.03 -8.41 -3.76
N PHE A 36 15.48 -7.74 -4.83
CA PHE A 36 15.15 -6.35 -5.08
C PHE A 36 13.67 -6.16 -5.45
N PRO A 37 13.05 -5.02 -5.07
CA PRO A 37 11.72 -4.65 -5.54
C PRO A 37 11.65 -4.62 -7.06
N ARG A 38 10.50 -5.05 -7.61
CA ARG A 38 10.24 -4.99 -9.07
C ARG A 38 10.23 -3.56 -9.61
N SER A 39 9.73 -2.64 -8.79
CA SER A 39 9.64 -1.21 -9.09
C SER A 39 9.59 -0.45 -7.76
N TYR A 40 10.07 0.78 -7.76
CA TYR A 40 9.91 1.71 -6.65
C TYR A 40 8.80 2.70 -7.01
N GLU A 41 7.83 2.86 -6.11
CA GLU A 41 6.83 3.93 -6.23
C GLU A 41 7.36 5.15 -5.48
N ASP A 42 7.55 6.27 -6.20
CA ASP A 42 7.96 7.54 -5.59
C ASP A 42 6.73 8.32 -5.12
N MET A 43 6.64 8.52 -3.80
CA MET A 43 5.58 9.28 -3.14
C MET A 43 6.11 10.58 -2.49
N SER A 44 7.30 11.04 -2.89
CA SER A 44 7.93 12.25 -2.33
C SER A 44 7.20 13.54 -2.75
N GLN A 45 6.58 13.54 -3.92
CA GLN A 45 5.88 14.70 -4.48
C GLN A 45 4.39 14.64 -4.14
N ILE A 46 3.98 15.50 -3.20
CA ILE A 46 2.56 15.68 -2.86
C ILE A 46 1.94 16.66 -3.85
N LYS A 47 0.90 16.23 -4.54
CA LYS A 47 0.14 17.06 -5.50
C LYS A 47 -1.16 17.57 -4.88
N ASN A 48 -1.71 18.65 -5.45
CA ASN A 48 -3.09 19.07 -5.18
C ASN A 48 -4.05 18.35 -6.13
N LEU A 49 -5.36 18.36 -5.81
CA LEU A 49 -6.37 17.62 -6.59
C LEU A 49 -6.42 18.09 -8.06
N ASN A 50 -6.29 19.38 -8.29
CA ASN A 50 -6.29 19.97 -9.64
C ASN A 50 -5.03 19.70 -10.49
N GLN A 51 -4.01 19.05 -9.93
CA GLN A 51 -2.75 18.72 -10.61
C GLN A 51 -2.64 17.24 -10.99
N VAL A 52 -3.65 16.44 -10.67
CA VAL A 52 -3.67 15.00 -10.95
C VAL A 52 -4.46 14.73 -12.23
N PHE A 53 -3.99 13.78 -13.03
CA PHE A 53 -4.67 13.32 -14.22
C PHE A 53 -5.38 11.99 -13.98
N ASP A 54 -6.44 11.72 -14.76
CA ASP A 54 -7.14 10.43 -14.69
C ASP A 54 -6.19 9.27 -15.00
N GLY A 55 -6.26 8.20 -14.20
CA GLY A 55 -5.36 7.05 -14.27
C GLY A 55 -3.96 7.23 -13.67
N GLU A 56 -3.62 8.42 -13.16
CA GLU A 56 -2.33 8.68 -12.52
C GLU A 56 -2.29 8.16 -11.07
N LYS A 57 -1.18 7.48 -10.70
CA LYS A 57 -0.85 7.24 -9.29
C LYS A 57 -0.18 8.49 -8.70
N ALA A 58 -0.85 9.19 -7.80
CA ALA A 58 -0.34 10.39 -7.16
C ALA A 58 -0.45 10.32 -5.62
N ALA A 59 0.46 11.00 -4.92
CA ALA A 59 0.37 11.21 -3.48
C ALA A 59 -0.39 12.52 -3.19
N LEU A 60 -1.44 12.44 -2.37
CA LEU A 60 -2.31 13.57 -2.03
C LEU A 60 -2.38 13.75 -0.52
N LYS A 61 -2.45 15.00 -0.06
CA LYS A 61 -2.68 15.34 1.35
C LYS A 61 -4.06 15.97 1.49
N LEU A 62 -5.01 15.21 2.02
CA LEU A 62 -6.41 15.62 2.12
C LEU A 62 -6.90 15.62 3.57
N LYS A 63 -7.94 16.41 3.83
CA LYS A 63 -8.69 16.46 5.09
C LYS A 63 -10.10 15.94 4.86
N VAL A 64 -10.56 15.08 5.75
CA VAL A 64 -11.97 14.65 5.79
C VAL A 64 -12.82 15.81 6.30
N TYR A 65 -13.87 16.17 5.57
CA TYR A 65 -14.74 17.30 5.94
C TYR A 65 -16.21 16.91 6.19
N GLU A 66 -16.60 15.68 5.83
CA GLU A 66 -17.91 15.10 6.10
C GLU A 66 -17.78 13.66 6.59
N GLU A 67 -18.85 13.12 7.19
CA GLU A 67 -18.88 11.73 7.61
C GLU A 67 -18.82 10.76 6.42
N PRO A 68 -18.09 9.62 6.55
CA PRO A 68 -18.08 8.57 5.55
C PRO A 68 -19.47 8.04 5.25
N ARG A 69 -19.76 7.84 3.97
CA ARG A 69 -21.00 7.24 3.48
C ARG A 69 -20.76 5.78 3.19
N PHE A 70 -21.65 4.91 3.69
CA PHE A 70 -21.59 3.47 3.44
C PHE A 70 -22.71 3.07 2.49
N LEU A 71 -22.35 2.44 1.37
CA LEU A 71 -23.29 1.96 0.37
C LEU A 71 -23.10 0.47 0.16
N TYR A 72 -24.21 -0.25 0.00
CA TYR A 72 -24.20 -1.66 -0.42
C TYR A 72 -24.75 -1.73 -1.83
N LYS A 73 -23.94 -2.18 -2.79
CA LYS A 73 -24.36 -2.41 -4.18
C LYS A 73 -23.93 -3.81 -4.59
N ASN A 74 -24.86 -4.63 -5.08
CA ASN A 74 -24.57 -5.99 -5.56
C ASN A 74 -23.74 -6.84 -4.57
N ARG A 75 -24.06 -6.77 -3.27
CA ARG A 75 -23.34 -7.44 -2.16
C ARG A 75 -21.94 -6.89 -1.85
N LEU A 76 -21.49 -5.85 -2.55
CA LEU A 76 -20.23 -5.16 -2.28
C LEU A 76 -20.49 -3.96 -1.37
N LYS A 77 -19.72 -3.88 -0.27
CA LYS A 77 -19.79 -2.79 0.71
C LYS A 77 -18.78 -1.72 0.32
N MET A 78 -19.27 -0.59 -0.17
CA MET A 78 -18.45 0.56 -0.51
C MET A 78 -18.47 1.57 0.63
N MET A 79 -17.31 2.16 0.92
CA MET A 79 -17.18 3.30 1.83
C MET A 79 -16.64 4.48 1.04
N THR A 80 -17.43 5.54 0.91
CA THR A 80 -17.03 6.78 0.26
C THR A 80 -16.80 7.85 1.31
N VAL A 81 -15.60 8.42 1.32
CA VAL A 81 -15.17 9.45 2.27
C VAL A 81 -14.99 10.77 1.51
N PRO A 82 -15.83 11.78 1.77
CA PRO A 82 -15.63 13.10 1.18
C PRO A 82 -14.41 13.79 1.80
N MET A 83 -13.48 14.20 0.94
CA MET A 83 -12.20 14.80 1.34
C MET A 83 -11.91 16.10 0.57
N THR A 84 -11.09 16.97 1.14
CA THR A 84 -10.68 18.25 0.54
C THR A 84 -9.20 18.53 0.77
N ASP A 85 -8.54 19.17 -0.19
CA ASP A 85 -7.19 19.73 -0.01
C ASP A 85 -7.20 21.17 0.55
N GLY A 86 -8.40 21.70 0.84
CA GLY A 86 -8.65 23.07 1.29
C GLY A 86 -9.15 24.01 0.20
N LYS A 87 -8.99 23.65 -1.08
CA LYS A 87 -9.52 24.41 -2.23
C LYS A 87 -10.54 23.58 -3.00
N ASP A 88 -10.15 22.37 -3.36
CA ASP A 88 -10.91 21.43 -4.17
C ASP A 88 -11.45 20.29 -3.30
N ARG A 89 -12.45 19.57 -3.81
CA ARG A 89 -13.11 18.45 -3.12
C ARG A 89 -13.08 17.21 -3.99
N ALA A 90 -12.90 16.06 -3.35
CA ALA A 90 -12.91 14.76 -4.01
C ALA A 90 -13.48 13.69 -3.08
N ASP A 91 -14.10 12.68 -3.68
CA ASP A 91 -14.61 11.51 -2.97
C ASP A 91 -13.59 10.37 -3.08
N VAL A 92 -13.12 9.87 -1.93
CA VAL A 92 -12.25 8.69 -1.87
C VAL A 92 -13.11 7.47 -1.56
N THR A 93 -13.19 6.53 -2.50
CA THR A 93 -14.04 5.33 -2.37
C THR A 93 -13.20 4.07 -2.16
N PHE A 94 -13.53 3.33 -1.10
CA PHE A 94 -12.99 2.02 -0.76
C PHE A 94 -14.03 0.94 -1.09
N PHE A 95 -13.59 -0.15 -1.73
CA PHE A 95 -14.42 -1.26 -2.21
C PHE A 95 -14.24 -2.54 -1.38
#